data_AF-A0A9D4D148-F1
#
_entry.id   AF-A0A9D4D148-F1
#
_cell.length_a   1.000
_cell.length_b   1.000
_cell.length_c   1.000
_cell.angle_alpha   90.00
_cell.angle_beta   90.00
_cell.angle_gamma   90.00
#
_symmetry.space_group_name_H-M   'P 1'
#
loop_
_entity.id
_entity.type
_entity.pdbx_description
1 polymer ?
#
loop_
_entity_poly.entity_id
_entity_poly.type
_entity_poly.pdbx_seq_one_letter_code
_entity_poly.pdbx_strand_id
1 'polypeptide(L)'
;MVQNLKDELKGTAVTAYEEAKCLKKEKEMTWRFKGNRVQHEFNKEIADILKHIEWSRERGKDEYCRELVTEACEKIRKRNKLIRIADTSEGGWDTVNVNDSNPVASDSVYDAKITRADNKAMK
;
A
#
# COMPACT_ATOMS: atom_id res chain seq x y z
N MET A 1 -20.60 29.51 22.55
CA MET A 1 -21.03 28.25 21.91
C MET A 1 -21.14 28.38 20.39
N VAL A 2 -21.95 29.32 19.86
CA VAL A 2 -22.09 29.51 18.39
C VAL A 2 -20.79 29.93 17.68
N GLN A 3 -19.92 30.71 18.33
CA GLN A 3 -18.67 31.16 17.72
C GLN A 3 -17.67 30.00 17.55
N ASN A 4 -17.49 29.15 18.58
CA ASN A 4 -16.65 27.95 18.49
C ASN A 4 -17.11 27.01 17.37
N LEU A 5 -18.42 26.81 17.22
CA LEU A 5 -18.97 25.97 16.15
C LEU A 5 -18.67 26.54 14.74
N LYS A 6 -18.68 27.87 14.58
CA LYS A 6 -18.31 28.51 13.30
C LYS A 6 -16.83 28.36 12.99
N ASP A 7 -15.98 28.42 14.01
CA ASP A 7 -14.53 28.30 13.86
C ASP A 7 -14.12 26.84 13.57
N GLU A 8 -14.78 25.86 14.21
CA GLU A 8 -14.65 24.43 13.89
C GLU A 8 -15.13 24.10 12.46
N LEU A 9 -16.26 24.68 12.03
CA LEU A 9 -16.79 24.48 10.68
C LEU A 9 -15.84 25.06 9.61
N LYS A 10 -15.26 26.23 9.88
CA LYS A 10 -14.22 26.82 9.02
C LYS A 10 -12.97 25.96 8.97
N GLY A 11 -12.49 25.47 10.10
CA GLY A 11 -11.33 24.56 10.16
C GLY A 11 -11.56 23.30 9.33
N THR A 12 -12.72 22.67 9.48
CA THR A 12 -13.12 21.47 8.73
C THR A 12 -13.24 21.74 7.22
N ALA A 13 -13.75 22.91 6.83
CA ALA A 13 -13.84 23.29 5.42
C ALA A 13 -12.47 23.54 4.78
N VAL A 14 -11.51 24.09 5.53
CA VAL A 14 -10.13 24.30 5.07
C VAL A 14 -9.41 22.97 4.86
N THR A 15 -9.49 22.04 5.81
CA THR A 15 -8.90 20.70 5.65
C THR A 15 -9.52 19.94 4.48
N ALA A 16 -10.85 19.96 4.35
CA ALA A 16 -11.52 19.32 3.21
C ALA A 16 -11.11 19.92 1.86
N TYR A 17 -10.89 21.23 1.79
CA TYR A 17 -10.40 21.90 0.58
C TYR A 17 -8.96 21.50 0.24
N GLU A 18 -8.08 21.42 1.24
CA GLU A 18 -6.69 21.00 1.07
C GLU A 18 -6.58 19.54 0.63
N GLU A 19 -7.38 18.65 1.23
CA GLU A 19 -7.50 17.25 0.81
C GLU A 19 -7.99 17.13 -0.63
N ALA A 20 -9.04 17.88 -1.00
CA ALA A 20 -9.55 17.92 -2.38
C ALA A 20 -8.50 18.44 -3.37
N LYS A 21 -7.65 19.39 -2.97
CA LYS A 21 -6.55 19.92 -3.79
C LYS A 21 -5.42 18.91 -3.95
N CYS A 22 -5.07 18.17 -2.90
CA CYS A 22 -4.12 17.06 -2.96
C CYS A 22 -4.64 15.94 -3.88
N LEU A 23 -5.91 15.56 -3.76
CA LEU A 23 -6.55 14.55 -4.62
C LEU A 23 -6.53 14.96 -6.09
N LYS A 24 -6.79 16.24 -6.41
CA LYS A 24 -6.66 16.74 -7.78
C LYS A 24 -5.24 16.63 -8.31
N LYS A 25 -4.24 17.02 -7.52
CA LYS A 25 -2.82 16.90 -7.90
C LYS A 25 -2.38 15.44 -8.10
N GLU A 26 -2.84 14.53 -7.24
CA GLU A 26 -2.58 13.10 -7.41
C GLU A 26 -3.21 12.56 -8.70
N LYS A 27 -4.42 13.01 -9.04
CA LYS A 27 -5.12 12.60 -10.27
C LYS A 27 -4.44 13.12 -11.55
N GLU A 28 -3.79 14.26 -11.47
CA GLU A 28 -3.01 14.87 -12.57
C GLU A 28 -1.60 14.28 -12.70
N MET A 29 -1.12 13.55 -11.69
CA MET A 29 0.21 12.95 -11.70
C MET A 29 0.27 11.75 -12.67
N THR A 30 1.11 11.86 -13.69
CA THR A 30 1.46 10.75 -14.57
C THR A 30 2.72 10.07 -14.09
N TRP A 31 2.63 8.77 -13.80
CA TRP A 31 3.76 7.99 -13.33
C TRP A 31 4.62 7.52 -14.50
N ARG A 32 5.88 7.96 -14.55
CA ARG A 32 6.85 7.49 -15.57
C ARG A 32 7.20 6.01 -15.43
N PHE A 33 7.24 5.50 -14.20
CA PHE A 33 7.64 4.13 -13.90
C PHE A 33 6.51 3.41 -13.15
N LYS A 34 6.05 2.28 -13.69
CA LYS A 34 5.02 1.43 -13.07
C LYS A 34 5.38 1.02 -11.64
N GLY A 35 6.65 0.66 -11.40
CA GLY A 35 7.14 0.29 -10.07
C GLY A 35 6.98 1.40 -9.03
N ASN A 36 7.24 2.66 -9.42
CA ASN A 36 7.08 3.82 -8.53
C ASN A 36 5.61 4.07 -8.22
N ARG A 37 4.72 3.95 -9.20
CA ARG A 37 3.27 4.04 -8.98
C ARG A 37 2.80 3.02 -7.95
N VAL A 38 3.16 1.75 -8.15
CA VAL A 38 2.77 0.65 -7.25
C VAL A 38 3.32 0.89 -5.83
N GLN A 39 4.56 1.36 -5.71
CA GLN A 39 5.15 1.69 -4.41
C GLN A 39 4.44 2.86 -3.73
N HIS A 40 4.08 3.89 -4.50
CA HIS A 40 3.34 5.03 -3.97
C HIS A 40 1.94 4.63 -3.49
N GLU A 41 1.21 3.84 -4.28
CA GLU A 41 -0.11 3.32 -3.91
C GLU A 41 -0.02 2.47 -2.62
N PHE A 42 0.98 1.58 -2.52
CA PHE A 42 1.23 0.80 -1.31
C PHE A 42 1.53 1.69 -0.09
N ASN A 43 2.38 2.71 -0.24
CA ASN A 43 2.71 3.63 0.85
C ASN A 43 1.48 4.41 1.32
N LYS A 44 0.61 4.82 0.40
CA LYS A 44 -0.65 5.52 0.72
C LYS A 44 -1.59 4.62 1.52
N GLU A 45 -1.75 3.37 1.11
CA GLU A 45 -2.57 2.38 1.83
C GLU A 45 -2.06 2.17 3.26
N ILE A 46 -0.75 2.01 3.45
CA ILE A 46 -0.16 1.89 4.80
C ILE A 46 -0.40 3.17 5.62
N ALA A 47 -0.22 4.35 5.03
CA ALA A 47 -0.45 5.61 5.73
C ALA A 47 -1.91 5.75 6.18
N ASP A 48 -2.88 5.32 5.36
CA ASP A 48 -4.29 5.34 5.72
C ASP A 48 -4.59 4.33 6.85
N ILE A 49 -4.02 3.12 6.81
CA ILE A 49 -4.14 2.16 7.93
C ILE A 49 -3.59 2.75 9.24
N LEU A 50 -2.45 3.46 9.20
CA LEU A 50 -1.89 4.11 10.38
C LEU A 50 -2.81 5.19 10.96
N LYS A 51 -3.48 5.99 10.11
CA LYS A 51 -4.50 6.95 10.56
C LYS A 51 -5.70 6.24 11.21
N HIS A 52 -6.13 5.12 10.64
CA HIS A 52 -7.20 4.31 11.23
C HIS A 52 -6.80 3.71 12.59
N ILE A 53 -5.54 3.30 12.75
CA ILE A 53 -4.97 2.84 14.02
C ILE A 53 -5.04 3.96 15.06
N GLU A 54 -4.55 5.15 14.73
CA GLU A 54 -4.62 6.33 15.61
C GLU A 54 -6.05 6.64 16.03
N TRP A 55 -6.97 6.74 15.07
CA TRP A 55 -8.39 6.98 15.32
C TRP A 55 -9.04 5.90 16.19
N SER A 56 -8.70 4.62 15.97
CA SER A 56 -9.24 3.50 16.73
C SER A 56 -8.75 3.51 18.17
N ARG A 57 -7.47 3.85 18.38
CA ARG A 57 -6.84 3.97 19.69
C ARG A 57 -7.45 5.10 20.51
N GLU A 58 -7.66 6.28 19.91
CA GLU A 58 -8.31 7.43 20.58
C GLU A 58 -9.74 7.13 21.05
N ARG A 59 -10.41 6.17 20.40
CA ARG A 59 -11.80 5.79 20.68
C ARG A 59 -11.94 4.49 21.47
N GLY A 60 -10.83 3.94 21.98
CA GLY A 60 -10.83 2.70 22.77
C GLY A 60 -11.30 1.46 21.99
N LYS A 61 -11.13 1.46 20.66
CA LYS A 61 -11.50 0.32 19.79
C LYS A 61 -10.34 -0.65 19.67
N ASP A 62 -9.96 -1.28 20.78
CA ASP A 62 -8.73 -2.06 20.88
C ASP A 62 -8.68 -3.28 19.96
N GLU A 63 -9.80 -3.96 19.73
CA GLU A 63 -9.87 -5.11 18.83
C GLU A 63 -9.63 -4.71 17.38
N TYR A 64 -10.34 -3.68 16.90
CA TYR A 64 -10.14 -3.12 15.56
C TYR A 64 -8.72 -2.56 15.38
N CYS A 65 -8.15 -1.93 16.41
CA CYS A 65 -6.76 -1.49 16.41
C CYS A 65 -5.78 -2.66 16.18
N ARG A 66 -5.99 -3.79 16.88
CA ARG A 66 -5.17 -5.00 16.70
C ARG A 66 -5.31 -5.62 15.31
N GLU A 67 -6.52 -5.63 14.75
CA GLU A 67 -6.77 -6.09 13.39
C GLU A 67 -5.97 -5.25 12.37
N LEU A 68 -6.07 -3.92 12.47
CA LEU A 68 -5.35 -2.99 11.58
C LEU A 68 -3.83 -3.11 11.70
N VAL A 69 -3.30 -3.28 12.90
CA VAL A 69 -1.85 -3.52 13.11
C VAL A 69 -1.42 -4.81 12.45
N THR A 70 -2.21 -5.88 12.59
CA THR A 70 -1.94 -7.18 11.96
C THR A 70 -1.95 -7.05 10.44
N GLU A 71 -2.97 -6.39 9.89
CA GLU A 71 -3.09 -6.12 8.45
C GLU A 71 -1.88 -5.34 7.92
N ALA A 72 -1.46 -4.26 8.60
CA ALA A 72 -0.29 -3.47 8.22
C ALA A 72 0.98 -4.32 8.19
N CYS A 73 1.20 -5.15 9.23
CA CYS A 73 2.34 -6.05 9.30
C CYS A 73 2.34 -7.07 8.14
N GLU A 74 1.19 -7.67 7.83
CA GLU A 74 1.07 -8.63 6.73
C GLU A 74 1.31 -7.99 5.36
N LYS A 75 0.75 -6.80 5.12
CA LYS A 75 1.00 -6.03 3.89
C LYS A 75 2.48 -5.72 3.71
N ILE A 76 3.15 -5.26 4.75
CA ILE A 76 4.61 -4.99 4.74
C ILE A 76 5.40 -6.28 4.48
N ARG A 77 5.07 -7.38 5.16
CA ARG A 77 5.73 -8.68 4.94
C ARG A 77 5.57 -9.16 3.50
N LYS A 78 4.35 -9.11 2.96
CA LYS A 78 4.07 -9.46 1.56
C LYS A 78 4.90 -8.57 0.63
N ARG A 79 4.88 -7.24 0.83
CA ARG A 79 5.63 -6.31 -0.02
C ARG A 79 7.13 -6.57 0.01
N ASN A 80 7.71 -6.81 1.18
CA ASN A 80 9.13 -7.15 1.31
C ASN A 80 9.47 -8.46 0.61
N LYS A 81 8.59 -9.48 0.64
CA LYS A 81 8.77 -10.71 -0.15
C LYS A 81 8.80 -10.41 -1.65
N LEU A 82 7.89 -9.59 -2.15
CA LEU A 82 7.86 -9.19 -3.56
C LEU A 82 9.12 -8.41 -3.97
N ILE A 83 9.59 -7.50 -3.12
CA ILE A 83 10.84 -6.75 -3.38
C ILE A 83 12.03 -7.71 -3.48
N ARG A 84 12.14 -8.69 -2.58
CA ARG A 84 13.22 -9.69 -2.64
C ARG A 84 13.16 -10.50 -3.94
N ILE A 85 11.98 -10.88 -4.41
CA ILE A 85 11.81 -11.57 -5.70
C ILE A 85 12.25 -10.67 -6.86
N ALA A 86 11.83 -9.40 -6.85
CA ALA A 86 12.23 -8.45 -7.89
C ALA A 86 13.74 -8.16 -7.89
N ASP A 87 14.41 -8.24 -6.74
CA ASP A 87 15.86 -8.02 -6.65
C ASP A 87 16.68 -9.27 -7.05
N THR A 88 16.16 -10.46 -6.76
CA THR A 88 16.88 -11.73 -6.96
C THR A 88 16.64 -12.40 -8.30
N SER A 89 15.52 -12.09 -8.98
CA SER A 89 15.21 -12.67 -10.29
C SER A 89 15.70 -11.76 -11.42
N GLU A 90 16.20 -12.34 -12.51
CA GLU A 90 16.69 -11.56 -13.65
C GLU A 90 15.58 -10.75 -14.34
N GLY A 91 14.33 -11.23 -14.28
CA GLY A 91 13.14 -10.54 -14.80
C GLY A 91 12.58 -9.44 -13.88
N GLY A 92 13.19 -9.20 -12.73
CA GLY A 92 12.82 -8.11 -11.83
C GLY A 92 11.33 -8.06 -11.43
N TRP A 93 10.72 -6.88 -11.58
CA TRP A 93 9.30 -6.69 -11.28
C TRP A 93 8.35 -7.41 -12.25
N ASP A 94 8.82 -7.85 -13.42
CA ASP A 94 7.99 -8.62 -14.34
C ASP A 94 7.80 -10.05 -13.84
N THR A 95 8.83 -10.64 -13.22
CA THR A 95 8.72 -11.92 -12.49
C THR A 95 7.71 -11.81 -11.33
N VAL A 96 7.71 -10.69 -10.60
CA VAL A 96 6.72 -10.43 -9.55
C VAL A 96 5.30 -10.38 -10.10
N ASN A 97 5.07 -9.68 -11.23
CA ASN A 97 3.74 -9.55 -11.84
C ASN A 97 3.16 -10.92 -12.26
N VAL A 98 3.99 -11.82 -12.77
CA VAL A 98 3.58 -13.19 -13.11
C VAL A 98 3.27 -14.02 -11.86
N ASN A 99 4.05 -13.83 -10.79
CA ASN A 99 3.88 -14.56 -9.53
C ASN A 99 2.61 -14.15 -8.76
N ASP A 100 2.32 -12.85 -8.67
CA ASP A 100 1.10 -12.34 -8.01
C ASP A 100 -0.18 -12.76 -8.77
N SER A 101 -0.06 -13.08 -10.06
CA SER A 101 -1.15 -13.62 -10.90
C SER A 101 -1.41 -15.12 -10.70
N ASN A 102 -0.54 -15.86 -9.99
CA ASN A 102 -0.67 -17.30 -9.81
C ASN A 102 -0.28 -17.73 -8.38
N PRO A 103 -1.17 -17.54 -7.39
CA PRO A 103 -0.89 -17.75 -5.97
C PRO A 103 -0.83 -19.24 -5.63
N VAL A 104 0.25 -19.92 -6.00
CA VAL A 104 0.53 -21.28 -5.51
C VAL A 104 1.51 -21.18 -4.34
N ALA A 105 0.92 -21.07 -3.15
CA ALA A 105 1.62 -21.07 -1.87
C ALA A 105 2.19 -22.46 -1.55
N SER A 106 3.52 -22.59 -1.48
CA SER A 106 4.23 -23.37 -0.45
C SER A 106 5.73 -23.11 -0.56
N ASP A 107 6.40 -22.84 0.56
CA ASP A 107 7.79 -22.36 0.63
C ASP A 107 8.84 -23.30 0.01
N SER A 108 8.50 -24.55 -0.37
CA SER A 108 9.40 -25.51 -1.05
C SER A 108 9.23 -25.57 -2.57
N VAL A 109 8.16 -25.01 -3.15
CA VAL A 109 7.89 -24.98 -4.60
C VAL A 109 8.39 -23.67 -5.25
N TYR A 110 8.82 -22.71 -4.43
CA TYR A 110 9.29 -21.40 -4.90
C TYR A 110 10.56 -21.49 -5.76
N ASP A 111 11.55 -22.31 -5.38
CA ASP A 111 12.83 -22.36 -6.11
C ASP A 111 12.67 -22.90 -7.54
N ALA A 112 11.90 -23.98 -7.73
CA ALA A 112 11.70 -24.57 -9.06
C ALA A 112 10.84 -23.70 -10.00
N LYS A 113 10.02 -22.79 -9.46
CA LYS A 113 9.15 -21.91 -10.26
C LYS A 113 9.74 -20.55 -10.54
N ILE A 114 10.62 -20.00 -9.68
CA ILE A 114 11.40 -18.79 -10.00
C ILE A 114 12.22 -19.06 -11.27
N THR A 115 12.91 -20.21 -11.36
CA THR A 115 13.64 -20.62 -12.56
C THR A 115 12.75 -20.72 -13.81
N ARG A 116 11.48 -21.13 -13.69
CA ARG A 116 10.53 -21.16 -14.83
C ARG A 116 9.99 -19.79 -15.21
N ALA A 117 9.79 -18.90 -14.23
CA ALA A 117 9.34 -17.54 -14.47
C ALA A 117 10.44 -16.70 -15.12
N ASP A 118 11.69 -16.84 -14.68
CA ASP A 118 12.87 -16.21 -15.30
C ASP A 118 13.02 -16.63 -16.76
N ASN A 119 12.94 -17.95 -17.05
CA ASN A 119 12.96 -18.48 -18.42
C ASN A 119 11.80 -17.99 -19.30
N LYS A 120 10.68 -17.54 -18.71
CA LYS A 120 9.51 -17.04 -19.44
C LYS A 120 9.53 -15.52 -19.60
N ALA A 121 10.14 -14.79 -18.67
CA ALA A 121 10.37 -13.35 -18.76
C ALA A 121 11.48 -13.00 -19.77
N MET A 122 12.41 -13.92 -20.02
CA MET A 122 13.48 -13.78 -21.01
C MET A 122 13.11 -14.15 -22.46
N LYS A 123 11.86 -14.54 -22.72
CA LYS A 123 11.33 -14.80 -24.07
C LYS A 123 10.43 -13.67 -24.53
#